data_AF-A0AAQ5Z5E3-F1
#
_entry.id   AF-A0AAQ5Z5E3-F1
#
_cell.length_a   1.000
_cell.length_b   1.000
_cell.length_c   1.000
_cell.angle_alpha   90.00
_cell.angle_beta   90.00
_cell.angle_gamma   90.00
#
_symmetry.space_group_name_H-M   'P 1'
#
loop_
_entity.id
_entity.type
_entity.pdbx_description
1 polymer ?
#
loop_
_entity_poly.entity_id
_entity_poly.type
_entity_poly.pdbx_seq_one_letter_code
_entity_poly.pdbx_strand_id
1 'polypeptide(L)'
;MSLFLPKLTCKKDIDEVIKGVAEKVVVLRFGRDEDSVCLQLDEILSKTAHDLSNMASIYIVDVDKAPIYTRYFDISYIPSTVFFFNGQHMKVDYGSPDHTKFIGSFKTKQDFMDLIETINNQMTTRRRYRGLLASVILHHAAIWQVEKTEMFSDLICVNLEQMHIIYQQALLKTPLSNLIRTGHFH
;
A
#
# COMPACT_ATOMS: atom_id res chain seq x y z
N MET A 1 17.19 -18.98 -17.58
CA MET A 1 15.78 -19.00 -18.02
C MET A 1 15.35 -17.57 -18.25
N SER A 2 14.81 -17.23 -19.42
CA SER A 2 14.24 -15.90 -19.68
C SER A 2 12.84 -15.85 -19.07
N LEU A 3 12.71 -15.33 -17.86
CA LEU A 3 11.42 -15.06 -17.22
C LEU A 3 10.79 -13.86 -17.92
N PHE A 4 9.91 -14.13 -18.88
CA PHE A 4 8.98 -13.11 -19.36
C PHE A 4 8.02 -12.76 -18.23
N LEU A 5 7.87 -11.46 -17.97
CA LEU A 5 6.91 -10.98 -16.99
C LEU A 5 5.48 -11.21 -17.51
N PRO A 6 4.53 -11.61 -16.65
CA PRO A 6 3.16 -11.83 -17.04
C PRO A 6 2.51 -10.53 -17.54
N LYS A 7 1.93 -10.59 -18.73
CA LYS A 7 1.26 -9.45 -19.38
C LYS A 7 -0.24 -9.49 -19.14
N LEU A 8 -0.79 -8.41 -18.61
CA LEU A 8 -2.22 -8.21 -18.39
C LEU A 8 -2.79 -7.35 -19.52
N THR A 9 -3.89 -7.78 -20.12
CA THR A 9 -4.43 -7.16 -21.33
C THR A 9 -5.84 -6.64 -21.18
N CYS A 10 -6.58 -7.06 -20.16
CA CYS A 10 -7.93 -6.56 -19.94
C CYS A 10 -8.16 -6.13 -18.49
N LYS A 11 -9.21 -5.33 -18.28
CA LYS A 11 -9.61 -4.83 -16.96
C LYS A 11 -9.79 -5.97 -15.95
N LYS A 12 -10.43 -7.06 -16.37
CA LYS A 12 -10.75 -8.20 -15.51
C LYS A 12 -9.49 -8.80 -14.91
N ASP A 13 -8.45 -9.04 -15.72
CA ASP A 13 -7.19 -9.61 -15.24
C ASP A 13 -6.50 -8.69 -14.23
N ILE A 14 -6.52 -7.38 -14.49
CA ILE A 14 -5.96 -6.37 -13.58
C ILE A 14 -6.73 -6.35 -12.24
N ASP A 15 -8.06 -6.35 -12.29
CA ASP A 15 -8.92 -6.43 -11.11
C ASP A 15 -8.66 -7.70 -10.30
N GLU A 16 -8.50 -8.84 -10.97
CA GLU A 16 -8.22 -10.13 -10.34
C GLU A 16 -6.85 -10.15 -9.67
N VAL A 17 -5.81 -9.62 -10.30
CA VAL A 17 -4.48 -9.52 -9.70
C VAL A 17 -4.49 -8.59 -8.49
N ILE A 18 -5.10 -7.40 -8.60
CA ILE A 18 -5.14 -6.42 -7.50
C ILE A 18 -5.87 -7.00 -6.27
N LYS A 19 -6.96 -7.74 -6.48
CA LYS A 19 -7.79 -8.31 -5.39
C LYS A 19 -7.28 -9.66 -4.90
N GLY A 20 -6.70 -10.47 -5.78
CA GLY A 20 -6.32 -11.85 -5.50
C GLY A 20 -4.95 -11.98 -4.84
N VAL A 21 -4.05 -11.03 -5.06
CA VAL A 21 -2.72 -11.05 -4.42
C VAL A 21 -2.82 -10.49 -3.00
N ALA A 22 -2.72 -11.39 -2.02
CA ALA A 22 -2.66 -11.04 -0.61
C ALA A 22 -1.22 -11.00 -0.11
N GLU A 23 -0.93 -10.08 0.80
CA GLU A 23 0.32 -9.98 1.56
C GLU A 23 1.60 -9.78 0.73
N LYS A 24 1.45 -9.31 -0.50
CA LYS A 24 2.56 -8.94 -1.39
C LYS A 24 2.27 -7.61 -2.08
N VAL A 25 3.34 -6.93 -2.48
CA VAL A 25 3.27 -5.74 -3.32
C VAL A 25 2.96 -6.16 -4.75
N VAL A 26 1.82 -5.74 -5.28
CA VAL A 26 1.53 -5.87 -6.71
C VAL A 26 2.15 -4.69 -7.43
N VAL A 27 3.00 -4.98 -8.42
CA VAL A 27 3.67 -3.98 -9.25
C VAL A 27 3.06 -4.05 -10.65
N LEU A 28 2.45 -2.96 -11.10
CA LEU A 28 1.89 -2.86 -12.45
C LEU A 28 2.70 -1.85 -13.26
N ARG A 29 3.44 -2.34 -14.26
CA ARG A 29 4.19 -1.52 -15.21
C ARG A 29 3.32 -1.22 -16.43
N PHE A 30 2.82 0.00 -16.55
CA PHE A 30 2.09 0.48 -17.71
C PHE A 30 3.06 0.94 -18.81
N GLY A 31 2.92 0.38 -20.00
CA GLY A 31 3.62 0.88 -21.18
C GLY A 31 3.32 0.14 -22.47
N ARG A 32 4.23 0.26 -23.42
CA ARG A 32 4.20 -0.41 -24.73
C ARG A 32 5.43 -1.28 -24.90
N ASP A 33 5.34 -2.34 -25.70
CA ASP A 33 6.44 -3.29 -25.87
C ASP A 33 7.52 -2.73 -26.82
N GLU A 34 7.14 -1.78 -27.68
CA GLU A 34 8.02 -1.14 -28.67
C GLU A 34 8.86 0.00 -28.09
N ASP A 35 8.55 0.46 -26.87
CA ASP A 35 9.22 1.58 -26.23
C ASP A 35 10.54 1.14 -25.57
N SER A 36 11.64 1.81 -25.92
CA SER A 36 12.97 1.44 -25.47
C SER A 36 13.16 1.58 -23.95
N VAL A 37 12.48 2.56 -23.33
CA VAL A 37 12.55 2.79 -21.88
C VAL A 37 11.75 1.71 -21.14
N CYS A 38 10.61 1.28 -21.69
CA CYS A 38 9.86 0.13 -21.20
C CYS A 38 10.70 -1.15 -21.22
N LEU A 39 11.41 -1.42 -22.32
CA LEU A 39 12.29 -2.60 -22.43
C LEU A 39 13.43 -2.58 -21.41
N GLN A 40 14.06 -1.42 -21.18
CA GLN A 40 15.09 -1.26 -20.14
C GLN A 40 14.53 -1.55 -18.74
N LEU A 41 13.32 -1.03 -18.45
CA LEU A 41 12.66 -1.28 -17.17
C LEU A 41 12.28 -2.77 -17.02
N ASP A 42 11.75 -3.40 -18.06
CA ASP A 42 11.39 -4.82 -18.06
C ASP A 42 12.58 -5.74 -17.79
N GLU A 43 13.76 -5.38 -18.31
CA GLU A 43 14.99 -6.12 -18.01
C GLU A 43 15.32 -6.10 -16.51
N ILE A 44 15.14 -4.94 -15.86
CA ILE A 44 15.35 -4.81 -14.41
C ILE A 44 14.29 -5.60 -13.62
N LEU A 45 13.02 -5.44 -14.01
CA LEU A 45 11.90 -6.10 -13.37
C LEU A 45 11.99 -7.63 -13.50
N SER A 46 12.33 -8.14 -14.67
CA SER A 46 12.47 -9.59 -14.90
C SER A 46 13.63 -10.21 -14.14
N LYS A 47 14.77 -9.51 -14.03
CA LYS A 47 15.93 -9.96 -13.24
C LYS A 47 15.64 -10.02 -11.74
N THR A 48 14.77 -9.16 -11.23
CA THR A 48 14.42 -9.07 -9.80
C THR A 48 13.17 -9.86 -9.43
N ALA A 49 12.35 -10.27 -10.40
CA ALA A 49 11.08 -10.96 -10.18
C ALA A 49 11.22 -12.25 -9.36
N HIS A 50 12.29 -13.02 -9.58
CA HIS A 50 12.55 -14.24 -8.83
C HIS A 50 12.91 -13.93 -7.36
N ASP A 51 13.85 -13.01 -7.15
CA ASP A 51 14.35 -12.65 -5.81
C ASP A 51 13.26 -11.98 -4.95
N LEU A 52 12.36 -11.23 -5.59
CA LEU A 52 11.24 -10.56 -4.94
C LEU A 52 9.96 -11.39 -4.89
N SER A 53 9.94 -12.62 -5.39
CA SER A 53 8.72 -13.44 -5.54
C SER A 53 7.93 -13.66 -4.23
N ASN A 54 8.59 -13.59 -3.07
CA ASN A 54 7.97 -13.68 -1.76
C ASN A 54 7.36 -12.35 -1.28
N MET A 55 7.82 -11.21 -1.80
CA MET A 55 7.44 -9.86 -1.36
C MET A 55 6.58 -9.11 -2.39
N ALA A 56 6.74 -9.42 -3.67
CA ALA A 56 6.07 -8.74 -4.75
C ALA A 56 5.64 -9.68 -5.88
N SER A 57 4.65 -9.24 -6.65
CA SER A 57 4.19 -9.87 -7.88
C SER A 57 4.16 -8.81 -8.97
N ILE A 58 4.96 -9.01 -10.01
CA ILE A 58 5.25 -8.01 -11.03
C ILE A 58 4.52 -8.37 -12.32
N TYR A 59 3.80 -7.40 -12.88
CA TYR A 59 3.02 -7.55 -14.10
C TYR A 59 3.25 -6.37 -15.03
N ILE A 60 3.20 -6.66 -16.33
CA ILE A 60 3.22 -5.65 -17.38
C ILE A 60 1.78 -5.40 -17.84
N VAL A 61 1.43 -4.14 -18.04
CA VAL A 61 0.12 -3.71 -18.56
C VAL A 61 0.32 -2.91 -19.82
N ASP A 62 -0.37 -3.33 -20.88
CA ASP A 62 -0.41 -2.62 -22.15
C ASP A 62 -1.39 -1.44 -22.06
N VAL A 63 -0.89 -0.21 -22.25
CA VAL A 63 -1.70 1.01 -22.12
C VAL A 63 -2.85 1.08 -23.13
N ASP A 64 -2.68 0.46 -24.31
CA ASP A 64 -3.65 0.50 -25.39
C ASP A 64 -4.74 -0.56 -25.18
N LYS A 65 -4.42 -1.66 -24.50
CA LYS A 65 -5.38 -2.73 -24.20
C LYS A 65 -6.15 -2.51 -22.89
N ALA A 66 -5.60 -1.74 -21.95
CA ALA A 66 -6.23 -1.44 -20.66
C ALA A 66 -6.60 0.06 -20.48
N PRO A 67 -7.34 0.70 -21.41
CA PRO A 67 -7.56 2.15 -21.43
C PRO A 67 -8.29 2.67 -20.19
N ILE A 68 -9.07 1.83 -19.50
CA ILE A 68 -9.78 2.20 -18.28
C ILE A 68 -8.78 2.55 -17.16
N TYR A 69 -7.77 1.70 -16.94
CA TYR A 69 -6.75 1.95 -15.92
C TYR A 69 -5.75 3.02 -16.36
N THR A 70 -5.43 3.07 -17.66
CA THR A 70 -4.61 4.15 -18.24
C THR A 70 -5.22 5.52 -17.93
N ARG A 71 -6.55 5.68 -18.11
CA ARG A 71 -7.26 6.92 -17.77
C ARG A 71 -7.39 7.14 -16.27
N TYR A 72 -7.69 6.08 -15.50
CA TYR A 72 -7.88 6.18 -14.05
C TYR A 72 -6.61 6.68 -13.32
N PHE A 73 -5.43 6.21 -13.74
CA PHE A 73 -4.15 6.64 -13.17
C PHE A 73 -3.52 7.84 -13.87
N ASP A 74 -4.22 8.42 -14.86
CA ASP A 74 -3.72 9.52 -15.68
C ASP A 74 -2.33 9.22 -16.25
N ILE A 75 -2.21 8.06 -16.92
CA ILE A 75 -0.96 7.59 -17.53
C ILE A 75 -0.73 8.36 -18.83
N SER A 76 -0.09 9.52 -18.70
CA SER A 76 0.34 10.36 -19.83
C SER A 76 1.75 10.04 -20.31
N TYR A 77 2.60 9.50 -19.43
CA TYR A 77 4.00 9.18 -19.71
C TYR A 77 4.27 7.69 -19.49
N ILE A 78 5.07 7.12 -20.37
CA ILE A 78 5.37 5.69 -20.42
C ILE A 78 6.90 5.52 -20.39
N PRO A 79 7.45 4.54 -19.62
CA PRO A 79 6.75 3.68 -18.67
C PRO A 79 6.27 4.42 -17.43
N SER A 80 5.14 3.97 -16.88
CA SER A 80 4.63 4.37 -15.57
C SER A 80 4.37 3.14 -14.71
N THR A 81 4.83 3.13 -13.46
CA THR A 81 4.68 1.99 -12.55
C THR A 81 3.80 2.37 -11.36
N VAL A 82 2.80 1.54 -11.09
CA VAL A 82 1.84 1.72 -9.98
C VAL A 82 1.95 0.54 -9.03
N PHE A 83 1.81 0.81 -7.72
CA PHE A 83 1.97 -0.18 -6.67
C PHE A 83 0.66 -0.39 -5.92
N PHE A 84 0.34 -1.65 -5.59
CA PHE A 84 -0.77 -2.00 -4.71
C PHE A 84 -0.31 -2.94 -3.61
N PHE A 85 -1.00 -2.91 -2.48
CA PHE A 85 -0.82 -3.88 -1.41
C PHE A 85 -2.19 -4.22 -0.82
N ASN A 86 -2.57 -5.50 -0.80
CA ASN A 86 -3.91 -5.94 -0.36
C ASN A 86 -5.06 -5.18 -1.04
N GLY A 87 -5.00 -5.00 -2.36
CA GLY A 87 -6.02 -4.26 -3.11
C GLY A 87 -6.05 -2.75 -2.89
N GLN A 88 -5.21 -2.21 -2.00
CA GLN A 88 -5.08 -0.78 -1.80
C GLN A 88 -3.98 -0.21 -2.68
N HIS A 89 -4.25 0.91 -3.34
CA HIS A 89 -3.26 1.64 -4.13
C HIS A 89 -2.27 2.37 -3.20
N MET A 90 -0.98 2.19 -3.47
CA MET A 90 0.10 2.71 -2.64
C MET A 90 0.64 4.00 -3.23
N LYS A 91 0.82 4.99 -2.35
CA LYS A 91 1.51 6.24 -2.69
C LYS A 91 2.92 6.20 -2.16
N VAL A 92 3.87 6.62 -2.97
CA VAL A 92 5.29 6.65 -2.63
C VAL A 92 5.83 8.02 -3.00
N ASP A 93 6.61 8.59 -2.10
CA ASP A 93 7.28 9.86 -2.32
C ASP A 93 8.59 9.61 -3.09
N TYR A 94 8.65 10.12 -4.31
CA TYR A 94 9.83 10.07 -5.19
C TYR A 94 10.48 11.45 -5.35
N GLY A 95 10.05 12.46 -4.58
CA GLY A 95 10.40 13.86 -4.79
C GLY A 95 9.73 14.50 -6.01
N SER A 96 8.78 13.79 -6.65
CA SER A 96 7.93 14.30 -7.73
C SER A 96 6.61 14.85 -7.16
N PRO A 97 5.93 15.79 -7.84
CA PRO A 97 4.62 16.29 -7.39
C PRO A 97 3.52 15.21 -7.41
N ASP A 98 3.70 14.16 -8.21
CA ASP A 98 2.82 13.00 -8.24
C ASP A 98 3.44 11.84 -7.45
N HIS A 99 2.71 11.37 -6.44
CA HIS A 99 3.10 10.25 -5.57
C HIS A 99 2.32 8.97 -5.89
N THR A 100 1.44 8.99 -6.89
CA THR A 100 0.53 7.89 -7.22
C THR A 100 1.15 6.86 -8.17
N LYS A 101 2.16 7.28 -8.93
CA LYS A 101 2.87 6.49 -9.92
C LYS A 101 4.33 6.91 -10.00
N PHE A 102 5.19 5.95 -10.30
CA PHE A 102 6.58 6.21 -10.66
C PHE A 102 6.68 6.34 -12.19
N ILE A 103 7.23 7.44 -12.69
CA ILE A 103 7.37 7.68 -14.13
C ILE A 103 8.85 7.49 -14.52
N GLY A 104 9.09 6.70 -15.57
CA GLY A 104 10.42 6.42 -16.09
C GLY A 104 10.96 5.05 -15.67
N SER A 105 12.29 4.90 -15.71
CA SER A 105 12.99 3.65 -15.43
C SER A 105 13.89 3.75 -14.19
N PHE A 106 14.16 2.61 -13.56
CA PHE A 106 15.17 2.52 -12.49
C PHE A 106 16.58 2.49 -13.10
N LYS A 107 17.57 3.05 -12.40
CA LYS A 107 18.98 3.02 -12.85
C LYS A 107 19.59 1.65 -12.62
N THR A 108 19.31 1.05 -11.46
CA THR A 108 19.85 -0.25 -11.08
C THR A 108 18.75 -1.17 -10.57
N LYS A 109 19.04 -2.48 -10.56
CA LYS A 109 18.17 -3.48 -9.94
C LYS A 109 18.00 -3.28 -8.44
N GLN A 110 19.04 -2.75 -7.76
CA GLN A 110 19.02 -2.57 -6.32
C GLN A 110 18.03 -1.47 -5.93
N ASP A 111 17.97 -0.38 -6.70
CA ASP A 111 17.00 0.71 -6.47
C ASP A 111 15.56 0.19 -6.46
N PHE A 112 15.22 -0.74 -7.37
CA PHE A 112 13.91 -1.35 -7.42
C PHE A 112 13.67 -2.31 -6.24
N MET A 113 14.66 -3.15 -5.89
CA MET A 113 14.54 -4.06 -4.74
C MET A 113 14.35 -3.31 -3.42
N ASP A 114 15.15 -2.28 -3.18
CA ASP A 114 15.10 -1.46 -1.96
C ASP A 114 13.74 -0.75 -1.83
N LEU A 115 13.17 -0.29 -2.95
CA LEU A 115 11.83 0.30 -2.99
C LEU A 115 10.77 -0.73 -2.58
N ILE A 116 10.79 -1.94 -3.15
CA ILE A 116 9.84 -2.99 -2.83
C ILE A 116 9.95 -3.42 -1.37
N GLU A 117 11.18 -3.57 -0.86
CA GLU A 117 11.42 -3.88 0.54
C GLU A 117 10.89 -2.78 1.46
N THR A 118 11.12 -1.51 1.11
CA THR A 118 10.61 -0.36 1.87
C THR A 118 9.08 -0.38 1.94
N ILE A 119 8.38 -0.57 0.81
CA ILE A 119 6.92 -0.66 0.76
C ILE A 119 6.44 -1.84 1.62
N ASN A 120 7.04 -3.02 1.44
CA ASN A 120 6.63 -4.23 2.16
C ASN A 120 6.85 -4.12 3.67
N ASN A 121 7.99 -3.57 4.10
CA ASN A 121 8.33 -3.35 5.50
C ASN A 121 7.41 -2.30 6.15
N GLN A 122 7.10 -1.20 5.45
CA GLN A 122 6.15 -0.20 5.93
C GLN A 122 4.75 -0.80 6.13
N MET A 123 4.26 -1.59 5.17
CA MET A 123 2.94 -2.21 5.26
C MET A 123 2.88 -3.27 6.36
N THR A 124 3.91 -4.10 6.47
CA THR A 124 4.01 -5.11 7.54
C THR A 124 4.06 -4.46 8.92
N THR A 125 4.84 -3.38 9.06
CA THR A 125 4.94 -2.61 10.31
C THR A 125 3.60 -1.98 10.67
N ARG A 126 2.93 -1.30 9.73
CA ARG A 126 1.59 -0.71 9.94
C ARG A 126 0.57 -1.76 10.39
N ARG A 127 0.60 -2.97 9.84
CA ARG A 127 -0.27 -4.07 10.28
C ARG A 127 0.00 -4.48 11.73
N ARG A 128 1.27 -4.65 12.12
CA ARG A 128 1.63 -4.99 13.51
C ARG A 128 1.14 -3.91 14.49
N TYR A 129 1.36 -2.65 14.17
CA TYR A 129 0.87 -1.54 14.99
C TYR A 129 -0.66 -1.49 15.06
N ARG A 130 -1.37 -1.70 13.94
CA ARG A 130 -2.84 -1.78 13.94
C ARG A 130 -3.36 -2.94 14.80
N GLY A 131 -2.74 -4.11 14.72
CA GLY A 131 -3.08 -5.25 15.56
C GLY A 131 -2.87 -4.96 17.05
N LEU A 132 -1.73 -4.35 17.38
CA LEU A 132 -1.40 -3.96 18.75
C LEU A 132 -2.39 -2.90 19.28
N LEU A 133 -2.66 -1.85 18.50
CA LEU A 133 -3.61 -0.80 18.88
C LEU A 133 -5.03 -1.34 19.05
N ALA A 134 -5.49 -2.22 18.15
CA ALA A 134 -6.78 -2.87 18.30
C ALA A 134 -6.84 -3.70 19.60
N SER A 135 -5.78 -4.44 19.94
CA SER A 135 -5.75 -5.18 21.22
C SER A 135 -5.79 -4.25 22.44
N VAL A 136 -5.08 -3.13 22.41
CA VAL A 136 -5.07 -2.15 23.51
C VAL A 136 -6.44 -1.47 23.66
N ILE A 137 -7.04 -1.03 22.55
CA ILE A 137 -8.37 -0.41 22.55
C ILE A 137 -9.43 -1.42 23.01
N LEU A 138 -9.37 -2.67 22.57
CA LEU A 138 -10.30 -3.72 22.99
C LEU A 138 -10.14 -4.06 24.48
N HIS A 139 -8.90 -4.14 24.97
CA HIS A 139 -8.62 -4.35 26.39
C HIS A 139 -9.15 -3.17 27.22
N HIS A 140 -8.94 -1.95 26.77
CA HIS A 140 -9.46 -0.75 27.43
C HIS A 140 -11.00 -0.69 27.37
N ALA A 141 -11.62 -0.94 26.22
CA ALA A 141 -13.08 -0.99 26.08
C ALA A 141 -13.73 -2.08 26.94
N ALA A 142 -13.06 -3.23 27.12
CA ALA A 142 -13.51 -4.30 28.00
C ALA A 142 -13.44 -3.91 29.49
N ILE A 143 -12.40 -3.15 29.89
CA ILE A 143 -12.29 -2.60 31.25
C ILE A 143 -13.40 -1.59 31.54
N TRP A 144 -13.77 -0.77 30.56
CA TRP A 144 -14.68 0.36 30.75
C TRP A 144 -16.14 0.11 30.34
N GLN A 145 -16.53 -1.11 29.96
CA GLN A 145 -17.89 -1.45 29.47
C GLN A 145 -18.43 -0.47 28.41
N VAL A 146 -17.57 0.04 27.52
CA VAL A 146 -17.96 1.00 26.48
C VAL A 146 -18.52 0.25 25.28
N GLU A 147 -19.74 0.59 24.84
CA GLU A 147 -20.35 0.05 23.62
C GLU A 147 -19.47 0.36 22.40
N LYS A 148 -19.07 -0.71 21.70
CA LYS A 148 -18.20 -0.66 20.51
C LYS A 148 -18.97 -0.13 19.31
N THR A 149 -19.06 1.17 19.16
CA THR A 149 -19.61 1.76 17.92
C THR A 149 -18.69 2.87 17.42
N GLU A 150 -18.24 2.69 16.17
CA GLU A 150 -17.82 3.77 15.25
C GLU A 150 -16.40 4.37 15.37
N MET A 151 -15.38 3.60 15.76
CA MET A 151 -13.98 4.13 15.74
C MET A 151 -13.01 3.38 14.81
N PHE A 152 -13.52 2.56 13.88
CA PHE A 152 -12.68 1.68 13.05
C PHE A 152 -12.60 2.07 11.56
N SER A 153 -13.43 2.99 11.03
CA SER A 153 -13.43 3.31 9.59
C SER A 153 -12.32 4.27 9.15
N ASP A 154 -11.89 5.20 10.01
CA ASP A 154 -11.12 6.36 9.56
C ASP A 154 -9.59 6.18 9.64
N LEU A 155 -9.12 5.04 10.16
CA LEU A 155 -7.70 4.73 10.28
C LEU A 155 -7.01 4.42 8.94
N ILE A 156 -7.71 4.46 7.80
CA ILE A 156 -7.20 3.99 6.50
C ILE A 156 -6.25 5.01 5.84
N CYS A 157 -6.28 6.30 6.23
CA CYS A 157 -5.44 7.34 5.60
C CYS A 157 -4.52 8.12 6.54
N VAL A 158 -4.34 7.69 7.79
CA VAL A 158 -3.64 8.51 8.80
C VAL A 158 -2.13 8.23 8.79
N ASN A 159 -1.33 9.27 8.55
CA ASN A 159 0.13 9.23 8.65
C ASN A 159 0.55 8.89 10.11
N LEU A 160 1.73 8.29 10.33
CA LEU A 160 2.17 7.85 11.68
C LEU A 160 2.13 8.97 12.74
N GLU A 161 2.41 10.21 12.35
CA GLU A 161 2.31 11.37 13.24
C GLU A 161 0.86 11.71 13.64
N GLN A 162 -0.08 11.63 12.70
CA GLN A 162 -1.48 11.89 12.98
C GLN A 162 -2.11 10.78 13.84
N MET A 163 -1.62 9.54 13.77
CA MET A 163 -2.06 8.44 14.64
C MET A 163 -1.71 8.69 16.11
N HIS A 164 -0.53 9.26 16.40
CA HIS A 164 -0.16 9.66 17.76
C HIS A 164 -1.07 10.78 18.27
N ILE A 165 -1.44 11.73 17.41
CA ILE A 165 -2.38 12.80 17.75
C ILE A 165 -3.78 12.26 18.01
N ILE A 166 -4.29 11.33 17.19
CA ILE A 166 -5.62 10.72 17.41
C ILE A 166 -5.64 9.94 18.74
N TYR A 167 -4.57 9.21 19.07
CA TYR A 167 -4.47 8.50 20.34
C TYR A 167 -4.46 9.46 21.54
N GLN A 168 -3.70 10.56 21.48
CA GLN A 168 -3.69 11.61 22.50
C GLN A 168 -5.05 12.32 22.61
N GLN A 169 -5.71 12.59 21.48
CA GLN A 169 -7.05 13.19 21.46
C GLN A 169 -8.13 12.25 22.01
N ALA A 170 -8.02 10.94 21.77
CA ALA A 170 -8.92 9.94 22.34
C ALA A 170 -8.77 9.83 23.86
N LEU A 171 -7.55 9.91 24.38
CA LEU A 171 -7.26 9.98 25.82
C LEU A 171 -7.76 11.28 26.48
N LEU A 172 -7.78 12.39 25.74
CA LEU A 172 -8.28 13.68 26.24
C LEU A 172 -9.81 13.83 26.13
N LYS A 173 -10.47 13.08 25.25
CA LYS A 173 -11.93 13.09 25.05
C LYS A 173 -12.69 12.19 26.03
N THR A 174 -12.03 11.34 26.80
CA THR A 174 -12.68 10.69 27.94
C THR A 174 -12.96 11.74 29.01
N PRO A 175 -14.23 12.07 29.32
CA PRO A 175 -14.52 13.06 30.34
C PRO A 175 -14.02 12.57 31.69
N LEU A 176 -13.13 13.34 32.31
CA LEU A 176 -12.59 13.13 33.66
C LEU A 176 -13.68 12.97 34.74
N SER A 177 -14.95 13.29 34.42
CA SER A 177 -16.10 13.09 35.30
C SER A 177 -16.40 11.61 35.61
N ASN A 178 -15.92 10.66 34.80
CA ASN A 178 -16.09 9.23 35.08
C ASN A 178 -14.94 8.62 35.91
N LEU A 179 -13.83 9.34 36.15
CA LEU A 179 -12.72 8.85 36.96
C LEU A 179 -12.92 9.07 38.47
N ILE A 180 -13.86 9.92 38.88
CA ILE A 180 -14.04 10.32 40.30
C ILE A 180 -15.18 9.53 40.99
N ARG A 181 -16.02 8.80 40.26
CA ARG A 181 -17.24 8.20 40.85
C ARG A 181 -17.09 6.80 41.46
N THR A 182 -15.90 6.20 41.46
CA THR A 182 -15.64 4.91 42.13
C THR A 182 -14.66 5.00 43.30
N GLY A 183 -14.33 6.22 43.74
CA GLY A 183 -13.48 6.47 44.91
C GLY A 183 -14.28 6.98 46.12
N HIS A 184 -15.28 6.24 46.60
CA HIS A 184 -15.81 6.44 47.95
C HIS A 184 -15.96 5.09 48.65
N PHE A 185 -14.93 4.74 49.40
CA PHE A 185 -15.06 3.91 50.59
C PHE A 185 -15.80 4.76 51.63
N HIS A 186 -17.00 4.31 52.00
CA HIS A 186 -17.46 4.32 53.37
C HIS A 186 -18.50 3.21 53.57
#